data_AF-A0A6F9CF58-F1
#
_entry.id   AF-A0A6F9CF58-F1
#
_cell.length_a   1.000
_cell.length_b   1.000
_cell.length_c   1.000
_cell.angle_alpha   90.00
_cell.angle_beta   90.00
_cell.angle_gamma   90.00
#
_symmetry.space_group_name_H-M   'P 1'
#
loop_
_entity.id
_entity.type
_entity.pdbx_description
1 polymer ?
#
loop_
_entity_poly.entity_id
_entity_poly.type
_entity_poly.pdbx_seq_one_letter_code
_entity_poly.pdbx_strand_id
1 'polypeptide(L)'
;MSIHFVFVLNCLFHKGSNLSCPQLLAPAVDWLDYLSSALSPLDLNDTEPVVLYAKEYLQQVSDLINKTERSLLNNYMIWNLVQKGASSLDQRFENAQDKLLESLYGTKKSCTPRWQTCIGNTDDTLGFALGALFVKATFDKHSKEIAEGMINEIRTAFKDTLDHLKWMDKQTRQAAKDKADAIYDMIGFPDFILDPKELDDVYDGYDVSEDNFFQNALNFYNFSARVMADQLRKPPNRDQWSMTPPTVNAYYMPTKNGIVFPAGILQAPFYAQDHPKALNFGGIGVVMGHELTHAFDDQGREYDKDGNLRPWWQNSSVEAFKNRTECMVEQYNGFTINGEHINGKQTLGENIADNGGLKAAYKVSRLVGGGHIVKPGFQRSELVAVARQPGLNFGQL
;
A
#
# COMPACT_ATOMS: atom_id res chain seq x y z
N MET A 1 -12.11 -3.30 -6.11
CA MET A 1 -10.99 -4.23 -6.40
C MET A 1 -10.45 -3.89 -7.79
N SER A 2 -9.60 -2.87 -7.86
CA SER A 2 -8.94 -2.49 -9.11
C SER A 2 -7.75 -3.40 -9.31
N ILE A 3 -7.86 -4.33 -10.26
CA ILE A 3 -6.73 -5.09 -10.78
C ILE A 3 -5.84 -4.10 -11.53
N HIS A 4 -4.98 -3.42 -10.78
CA HIS A 4 -3.80 -2.82 -11.36
C HIS A 4 -2.97 -3.99 -11.89
N PHE A 5 -2.82 -4.08 -13.20
CA PHE A 5 -1.86 -4.98 -13.83
C PHE A 5 -0.44 -4.45 -13.58
N VAL A 6 0.00 -4.59 -12.33
CA VAL A 6 1.39 -4.36 -11.92
C VAL A 6 2.20 -5.53 -12.46
N PHE A 7 2.57 -5.43 -13.73
CA PHE A 7 3.59 -6.27 -14.36
C PHE A 7 4.97 -5.90 -13.80
N VAL A 8 5.28 -6.29 -12.56
CA VAL A 8 6.65 -6.25 -12.01
C VAL A 8 7.38 -7.54 -12.39
N LEU A 9 8.69 -7.48 -12.79
CA LEU A 9 9.35 -8.47 -13.68
C LEU A 9 10.78 -9.01 -13.30
N ASN A 10 10.90 -10.31 -12.90
CA ASN A 10 12.08 -11.19 -12.68
C ASN A 10 11.67 -12.63 -12.18
N CYS A 11 11.81 -13.70 -12.97
CA CYS A 11 11.53 -15.11 -12.58
C CYS A 11 12.81 -15.83 -12.09
N LEU A 12 12.73 -16.46 -10.90
CA LEU A 12 13.81 -17.00 -10.03
C LEU A 12 14.67 -15.97 -9.28
N PHE A 13 14.97 -16.30 -8.02
CA PHE A 13 15.94 -15.60 -7.19
C PHE A 13 17.27 -15.45 -7.94
N HIS A 14 17.76 -14.21 -8.05
CA HIS A 14 18.91 -13.77 -8.86
C HIS A 14 18.78 -13.91 -10.39
N LYS A 15 18.48 -12.75 -11.01
CA LYS A 15 18.52 -12.41 -12.45
C LYS A 15 17.35 -12.93 -13.29
N GLY A 16 16.76 -12.02 -14.06
CA GLY A 16 15.50 -12.23 -14.76
C GLY A 16 15.56 -13.29 -15.84
N SER A 17 14.48 -14.08 -15.93
CA SER A 17 14.22 -14.94 -17.08
C SER A 17 13.59 -14.11 -18.21
N ASN A 18 13.91 -14.47 -19.44
CA ASN A 18 13.38 -13.87 -20.66
C ASN A 18 12.00 -14.42 -21.07
N LEU A 19 11.35 -13.82 -22.06
CA LEU A 19 10.02 -14.21 -22.57
C LEU A 19 9.93 -15.67 -23.09
N SER A 20 11.05 -16.31 -23.46
CA SER A 20 11.03 -17.74 -23.78
C SER A 20 10.64 -18.64 -22.60
N CYS A 21 10.86 -18.20 -21.35
CA CYS A 21 10.54 -18.98 -20.15
C CYS A 21 9.02 -19.07 -19.87
N PRO A 22 8.24 -17.96 -19.86
CA PRO A 22 6.77 -18.00 -19.87
C PRO A 22 6.18 -18.89 -20.96
N GLN A 23 6.69 -18.81 -22.20
CA GLN A 23 6.18 -19.62 -23.32
C GLN A 23 6.36 -21.13 -23.11
N LEU A 24 7.45 -21.54 -22.47
CA LEU A 24 7.69 -22.95 -22.10
C LEU A 24 6.85 -23.41 -20.90
N LEU A 25 6.56 -22.51 -19.95
CA LEU A 25 5.81 -22.82 -18.73
C LEU A 25 4.28 -22.81 -18.94
N ALA A 26 3.77 -21.93 -19.80
CA ALA A 26 2.35 -21.69 -20.01
C ALA A 26 2.02 -21.54 -21.51
N PRO A 27 2.19 -22.58 -22.34
CA PRO A 27 2.11 -22.49 -23.79
C PRO A 27 0.71 -22.23 -24.38
N ALA A 28 -0.36 -22.17 -23.58
CA ALA A 28 -1.71 -21.89 -24.07
C ALA A 28 -1.93 -20.44 -24.56
N VAL A 29 -0.99 -19.54 -24.25
CA VAL A 29 -0.96 -18.14 -24.69
C VAL A 29 0.31 -17.93 -25.52
N ASP A 30 0.21 -17.18 -26.62
CA ASP A 30 1.37 -16.58 -27.28
C ASP A 30 1.75 -15.33 -26.49
N TRP A 31 2.77 -15.44 -25.65
CA TRP A 31 3.11 -14.38 -24.70
C TRP A 31 3.75 -13.17 -25.38
N LEU A 32 4.46 -13.36 -26.49
CA LEU A 32 5.09 -12.26 -27.21
C LEU A 32 4.03 -11.46 -27.98
N ASP A 33 3.11 -12.11 -28.68
CA ASP A 33 1.98 -11.46 -29.37
C ASP A 33 1.06 -10.72 -28.38
N TYR A 34 0.69 -11.39 -27.29
CA TYR A 34 -0.16 -10.82 -26.24
C TYR A 34 0.47 -9.58 -25.60
N LEU A 35 1.74 -9.64 -25.19
CA LEU A 35 2.40 -8.51 -24.52
C LEU A 35 2.73 -7.38 -25.50
N SER A 36 3.12 -7.68 -26.74
CA SER A 36 3.33 -6.64 -27.76
C SER A 36 2.04 -5.89 -28.08
N SER A 37 0.90 -6.60 -28.09
CA SER A 37 -0.43 -5.99 -28.21
C SER A 37 -0.82 -5.16 -26.98
N ALA A 38 -0.60 -5.68 -25.78
CA ALA A 38 -1.00 -5.05 -24.51
C ALA A 38 -0.14 -3.84 -24.12
N LEU A 39 1.13 -3.81 -24.55
CA LEU A 39 2.12 -2.77 -24.21
C LEU A 39 2.51 -1.90 -25.42
N SER A 40 1.77 -2.01 -26.53
CA SER A 40 1.92 -1.16 -27.72
C SER A 40 1.91 0.34 -27.34
N PRO A 41 2.83 1.17 -27.87
CA PRO A 41 3.71 0.93 -29.02
C PRO A 41 5.13 0.45 -28.66
N LEU A 42 5.34 -0.22 -27.52
CA LEU A 42 6.69 -0.69 -27.14
C LEU A 42 7.12 -1.91 -27.97
N ASP A 43 8.31 -1.82 -28.55
CA ASP A 43 8.98 -2.96 -29.19
C ASP A 43 9.46 -3.96 -28.13
N LEU A 44 8.90 -5.16 -28.14
CA LEU A 44 9.26 -6.29 -27.30
C LEU A 44 9.88 -7.43 -28.13
N ASN A 45 10.68 -8.27 -27.50
CA ASN A 45 11.26 -9.47 -28.12
C ASN A 45 11.37 -10.62 -27.10
N ASP A 46 11.75 -11.80 -27.56
CA ASP A 46 11.88 -13.02 -26.76
C ASP A 46 12.93 -12.96 -25.63
N THR A 47 13.77 -11.92 -25.59
CA THR A 47 14.76 -11.65 -24.53
C THR A 47 14.22 -10.81 -23.36
N GLU A 48 13.02 -10.24 -23.48
CA GLU A 48 12.40 -9.35 -22.48
C GLU A 48 12.28 -10.01 -21.08
N PRO A 49 12.74 -9.38 -19.98
CA PRO A 49 12.70 -9.98 -18.64
C PRO A 49 11.29 -10.01 -18.02
N VAL A 50 10.91 -11.10 -17.34
CA VAL A 50 9.55 -11.33 -16.79
C VAL A 50 9.54 -11.95 -15.37
N VAL A 51 8.64 -11.55 -14.43
CA VAL A 51 8.33 -12.26 -13.14
C VAL A 51 7.27 -13.28 -13.46
N LEU A 52 7.39 -14.44 -12.83
CA LEU A 52 6.26 -15.34 -12.62
C LEU A 52 6.13 -15.54 -11.10
N TYR A 53 5.22 -14.80 -10.47
CA TYR A 53 5.01 -14.79 -9.01
C TYR A 53 4.50 -16.15 -8.52
N ALA A 54 3.74 -16.84 -9.37
CA ALA A 54 3.23 -18.19 -9.15
C ALA A 54 3.36 -19.00 -10.45
N LYS A 55 4.43 -19.78 -10.57
CA LYS A 55 4.73 -20.55 -11.80
C LYS A 55 3.73 -21.69 -11.99
N GLU A 56 3.46 -22.38 -10.90
CA GLU A 56 2.57 -23.54 -10.79
C GLU A 56 1.13 -23.12 -11.14
N TYR A 57 0.73 -21.91 -10.75
CA TYR A 57 -0.53 -21.30 -11.16
C TYR A 57 -0.60 -21.09 -12.68
N LEU A 58 0.43 -20.50 -13.29
CA LEU A 58 0.44 -20.26 -14.74
C LEU A 58 0.46 -21.57 -15.56
N GLN A 59 1.17 -22.60 -15.08
CA GLN A 59 1.11 -23.95 -15.64
C GLN A 59 -0.32 -24.51 -15.59
N GLN A 60 -0.97 -24.45 -14.42
CA GLN A 60 -2.34 -24.94 -14.24
C GLN A 60 -3.37 -24.15 -15.05
N VAL A 61 -3.20 -22.83 -15.19
CA VAL A 61 -4.04 -21.97 -16.04
C VAL A 61 -3.87 -22.34 -17.51
N SER A 62 -2.64 -22.53 -17.99
CA SER A 62 -2.38 -22.98 -19.36
C SER A 62 -3.03 -24.34 -19.65
N ASP A 63 -2.88 -25.29 -18.73
CA ASP A 63 -3.54 -26.59 -18.79
C ASP A 63 -5.07 -26.48 -18.80
N LEU A 64 -5.64 -25.58 -18.01
CA LEU A 64 -7.08 -25.34 -17.96
C LEU A 64 -7.61 -24.71 -19.25
N ILE A 65 -6.92 -23.71 -19.80
CA ILE A 65 -7.27 -23.07 -21.08
C ILE A 65 -7.30 -24.13 -22.19
N ASN A 66 -6.27 -24.98 -22.29
CA ASN A 66 -6.19 -26.03 -23.30
C ASN A 66 -7.27 -27.12 -23.17
N LYS A 67 -7.85 -27.31 -21.97
CA LYS A 67 -8.90 -28.30 -21.69
C LYS A 67 -10.32 -27.72 -21.73
N THR A 68 -10.47 -26.40 -21.89
CA THR A 68 -11.76 -25.70 -21.81
C THR A 68 -12.26 -25.30 -23.20
N GLU A 69 -13.56 -25.44 -23.45
CA GLU A 69 -14.16 -24.99 -24.71
C GLU A 69 -13.99 -23.47 -24.92
N ARG A 70 -13.64 -23.06 -26.15
CA ARG A 70 -13.43 -21.65 -26.50
C ARG A 70 -14.67 -20.77 -26.24
N SER A 71 -15.86 -21.34 -26.40
CA SER A 71 -17.16 -20.72 -26.05
C SER A 71 -17.23 -20.33 -24.56
N LEU A 72 -16.84 -21.26 -23.67
CA LEU A 72 -16.85 -21.05 -22.22
C LEU A 72 -15.75 -20.07 -21.78
N LEU A 73 -14.55 -20.15 -22.38
CA LEU A 73 -13.49 -19.16 -22.18
C LEU A 73 -13.95 -17.76 -22.58
N ASN A 74 -14.60 -17.61 -23.74
CA ASN A 74 -15.17 -16.34 -24.18
C ASN A 74 -16.24 -15.82 -23.20
N ASN A 75 -17.17 -16.68 -22.76
CA ASN A 75 -18.18 -16.29 -21.79
C ASN A 75 -17.55 -15.81 -20.47
N TYR A 76 -16.50 -16.46 -20.00
CA TYR A 76 -15.74 -16.02 -18.81
C TYR A 76 -15.06 -14.67 -19.02
N MET A 77 -14.40 -14.44 -20.16
CA MET A 77 -13.76 -13.15 -20.46
C MET A 77 -14.80 -12.01 -20.54
N ILE A 78 -15.91 -12.22 -21.24
CA ILE A 78 -17.00 -11.24 -21.33
C ILE A 78 -17.67 -11.02 -19.96
N TRP A 79 -17.81 -12.04 -19.12
CA TRP A 79 -18.33 -11.88 -17.77
C TRP A 79 -17.44 -10.98 -16.90
N ASN A 80 -16.11 -11.08 -17.01
CA ASN A 80 -15.19 -10.18 -16.31
C ASN A 80 -15.35 -8.73 -16.80
N LEU A 81 -15.49 -8.50 -18.11
CA LEU A 81 -15.77 -7.18 -18.68
C LEU A 81 -17.11 -6.61 -18.16
N VAL A 82 -18.17 -7.42 -18.16
CA VAL A 82 -19.50 -7.03 -17.65
C VAL A 82 -19.43 -6.66 -16.17
N GLN A 83 -18.78 -7.45 -15.32
CA GLN A 83 -18.62 -7.12 -13.90
C GLN A 83 -17.82 -5.83 -13.68
N LYS A 84 -16.80 -5.56 -14.50
CA LYS A 84 -15.97 -4.35 -14.42
C LYS A 84 -16.70 -3.10 -14.94
N GLY A 85 -17.61 -3.25 -15.90
CA GLY A 85 -18.41 -2.16 -16.49
C GLY A 85 -19.77 -1.90 -15.81
N ALA A 86 -20.29 -2.84 -15.00
CA ALA A 86 -21.66 -2.77 -14.44
C ALA A 86 -21.96 -1.49 -13.65
N SER A 87 -20.99 -0.94 -12.92
CA SER A 87 -21.11 0.31 -12.15
C SER A 87 -21.08 1.59 -12.99
N SER A 88 -20.92 1.46 -14.32
CA SER A 88 -20.96 2.57 -15.29
C SER A 88 -22.21 2.54 -16.18
N LEU A 89 -23.17 1.65 -15.87
CA LEU A 89 -24.43 1.48 -16.59
C LEU A 89 -25.62 2.02 -15.75
N ASP A 90 -26.86 1.77 -16.20
CA ASP A 90 -28.05 2.23 -15.49
C ASP A 90 -28.36 1.43 -14.21
N GLN A 91 -29.28 1.98 -13.41
CA GLN A 91 -29.70 1.46 -12.10
C GLN A 91 -30.04 -0.05 -12.08
N ARG A 92 -30.47 -0.65 -13.20
CA ARG A 92 -30.75 -2.10 -13.27
C ARG A 92 -29.49 -2.94 -13.06
N PHE A 93 -28.35 -2.48 -13.58
CA PHE A 93 -27.04 -3.14 -13.42
C PHE A 93 -26.46 -2.89 -12.03
N GLU A 94 -26.57 -1.65 -11.53
CA GLU A 94 -26.18 -1.30 -10.16
C GLU A 94 -26.96 -2.15 -9.14
N ASN A 95 -28.29 -2.28 -9.29
CA ASN A 95 -29.13 -3.11 -8.43
C ASN A 95 -28.78 -4.62 -8.50
N ALA A 96 -28.23 -5.09 -9.62
CA ALA A 96 -27.77 -6.48 -9.75
C ALA A 96 -26.41 -6.68 -9.05
N GLN A 97 -25.50 -5.72 -9.20
CA GLN A 97 -24.21 -5.71 -8.49
C GLN A 97 -24.41 -5.57 -6.97
N ASP A 98 -25.30 -4.69 -6.52
CA ASP A 98 -25.61 -4.46 -5.11
C ASP A 98 -26.12 -5.73 -4.42
N LYS A 99 -26.96 -6.54 -5.08
CA LYS A 99 -27.41 -7.84 -4.54
C LYS A 99 -26.25 -8.83 -4.34
N LEU A 100 -25.29 -8.84 -5.26
CA LEU A 100 -24.08 -9.66 -5.13
C LEU A 100 -23.20 -9.14 -3.98
N LEU A 101 -22.99 -7.83 -3.87
CA LEU A 101 -22.23 -7.21 -2.79
C LEU A 101 -22.89 -7.41 -1.41
N GLU A 102 -24.22 -7.29 -1.33
CA GLU A 102 -25.02 -7.57 -0.12
C GLU A 102 -24.88 -9.05 0.30
N SER A 103 -24.82 -9.97 -0.66
CA SER A 103 -24.59 -11.40 -0.40
C SER A 103 -23.15 -11.74 0.02
N LEU A 104 -22.16 -11.00 -0.47
CA LEU A 104 -20.74 -11.24 -0.18
C LEU A 104 -20.26 -10.54 1.10
N TYR A 105 -20.76 -9.34 1.38
CA TYR A 105 -20.26 -8.45 2.44
C TYR A 105 -21.31 -8.10 3.49
N GLY A 106 -22.54 -8.62 3.40
CA GLY A 106 -23.64 -8.35 4.33
C GLY A 106 -24.11 -6.90 4.37
N THR A 107 -23.59 -6.04 3.48
CA THR A 107 -23.81 -4.60 3.49
C THR A 107 -24.51 -4.14 2.22
N LYS A 108 -25.61 -3.40 2.39
CA LYS A 108 -26.42 -2.92 1.29
C LYS A 108 -25.91 -1.57 0.78
N LYS A 109 -25.28 -1.58 -0.40
CA LYS A 109 -24.67 -0.38 -1.01
C LYS A 109 -25.69 0.69 -1.44
N SER A 110 -26.97 0.33 -1.59
CA SER A 110 -28.06 1.22 -2.02
C SER A 110 -28.37 2.42 -1.09
N CYS A 111 -27.59 2.64 -0.03
CA CYS A 111 -27.69 3.78 0.88
C CYS A 111 -26.70 4.92 0.55
N THR A 112 -25.71 4.71 -0.32
CA THR A 112 -24.75 5.75 -0.72
C THR A 112 -25.41 6.72 -1.72
N PRO A 113 -25.51 8.03 -1.42
CA PRO A 113 -26.06 9.03 -2.34
C PRO A 113 -25.24 9.11 -3.63
N ARG A 114 -25.90 9.33 -4.78
CA ARG A 114 -25.25 9.36 -6.10
C ARG A 114 -24.03 10.28 -6.18
N TRP A 115 -24.08 11.44 -5.52
CA TRP A 115 -22.97 12.39 -5.50
C TRP A 115 -21.71 11.83 -4.80
N GLN A 116 -21.86 11.01 -3.75
CA GLN A 116 -20.73 10.35 -3.08
C GLN A 116 -20.10 9.29 -4.00
N THR A 117 -20.93 8.50 -4.69
CA THR A 117 -20.46 7.55 -5.70
C THR A 117 -19.71 8.25 -6.83
N CYS A 118 -20.19 9.42 -7.28
CA CYS A 118 -19.51 10.22 -8.29
C CYS A 118 -18.16 10.77 -7.78
N ILE A 119 -18.09 11.29 -6.55
CA ILE A 119 -16.82 11.74 -5.96
C ILE A 119 -15.81 10.59 -5.87
N GLY A 120 -16.23 9.40 -5.40
CA GLY A 120 -15.36 8.23 -5.34
C GLY A 120 -14.83 7.82 -6.71
N ASN A 121 -15.71 7.74 -7.72
CA ASN A 121 -15.29 7.46 -9.11
C ASN A 121 -14.35 8.54 -9.67
N THR A 122 -14.54 9.82 -9.29
CA THR A 122 -13.65 10.92 -9.72
C THR A 122 -12.29 10.85 -9.01
N ASP A 123 -12.21 10.46 -7.74
CA ASP A 123 -10.91 10.25 -7.06
C ASP A 123 -10.17 9.03 -7.64
N ASP A 124 -10.88 7.92 -7.88
CA ASP A 124 -10.36 6.69 -8.52
C ASP A 124 -9.77 6.94 -9.93
N THR A 125 -10.14 8.05 -10.60
CA THR A 125 -9.75 8.34 -12.00
C THR A 125 -8.92 9.61 -12.19
N LEU A 126 -9.22 10.66 -11.42
CA LEU A 126 -8.65 12.01 -11.51
C LEU A 126 -8.10 12.49 -10.15
N GLY A 127 -7.78 11.57 -9.24
CA GLY A 127 -7.46 11.89 -7.84
C GLY A 127 -6.25 12.79 -7.59
N PHE A 128 -5.29 12.93 -8.52
CA PHE A 128 -4.24 13.95 -8.40
C PHE A 128 -4.76 15.36 -8.74
N ALA A 129 -5.63 15.49 -9.75
CA ALA A 129 -6.30 16.75 -10.06
C ALA A 129 -7.31 17.16 -8.98
N LEU A 130 -8.09 16.21 -8.46
CA LEU A 130 -8.92 16.41 -7.27
C LEU A 130 -8.04 16.72 -6.05
N GLY A 131 -6.88 16.08 -5.93
CA GLY A 131 -5.88 16.32 -4.89
C GLY A 131 -5.40 17.77 -4.86
N ALA A 132 -5.12 18.39 -6.01
CA ALA A 132 -4.72 19.80 -6.09
C ALA A 132 -5.80 20.74 -5.52
N LEU A 133 -7.08 20.45 -5.80
CA LEU A 133 -8.22 21.19 -5.24
C LEU A 133 -8.40 20.91 -3.74
N PHE A 134 -8.25 19.65 -3.33
CA PHE A 134 -8.38 19.21 -1.94
C PHE A 134 -7.35 19.89 -1.04
N VAL A 135 -6.06 19.79 -1.35
CA VAL A 135 -4.99 20.35 -0.51
C VAL A 135 -5.08 21.87 -0.41
N LYS A 136 -5.47 22.55 -1.49
CA LYS A 136 -5.73 23.99 -1.49
C LYS A 136 -6.90 24.40 -0.58
N ALA A 137 -7.87 23.51 -0.35
CA ALA A 137 -9.04 23.75 0.49
C ALA A 137 -8.85 23.32 1.96
N THR A 138 -8.03 22.29 2.23
CA THR A 138 -7.97 21.62 3.54
C THR A 138 -6.61 21.61 4.21
N PHE A 139 -5.51 21.79 3.46
CA PHE A 139 -4.17 21.45 3.95
C PHE A 139 -3.26 22.67 4.13
N ASP A 140 -2.93 22.97 5.38
CA ASP A 140 -1.97 24.03 5.74
C ASP A 140 -0.52 23.55 5.57
N LYS A 141 0.32 24.38 4.94
CA LYS A 141 1.74 24.10 4.73
C LYS A 141 2.47 23.83 6.05
N HIS A 142 2.12 24.51 7.13
CA HIS A 142 2.75 24.27 8.44
C HIS A 142 2.45 22.88 9.01
N SER A 143 1.35 22.23 8.60
CA SER A 143 1.08 20.83 8.96
C SER A 143 2.06 19.85 8.30
N LYS A 144 2.59 20.16 7.11
CA LYS A 144 3.69 19.38 6.49
C LYS A 144 4.95 19.46 7.34
N GLU A 145 5.37 20.66 7.73
CA GLU A 145 6.56 20.90 8.57
C GLU A 145 6.48 20.19 9.93
N ILE A 146 5.31 20.21 10.59
CA ILE A 146 5.09 19.49 11.85
C ILE A 146 5.15 17.98 11.64
N ALA A 147 4.53 17.46 10.58
CA ALA A 147 4.55 16.02 10.28
C ALA A 147 5.97 15.52 9.91
N GLU A 148 6.74 16.30 9.15
CA GLU A 148 8.17 16.07 8.87
C GLU A 148 9.02 16.05 10.15
N GLY A 149 8.71 16.92 11.12
CA GLY A 149 9.32 16.86 12.46
C GLY A 149 8.95 15.58 13.21
N MET A 150 7.67 15.22 13.25
CA MET A 150 7.18 14.04 13.97
C MET A 150 7.76 12.73 13.43
N ILE A 151 7.83 12.53 12.10
CA ILE A 151 8.41 11.29 11.54
C ILE A 151 9.90 11.16 11.88
N ASN A 152 10.64 12.28 11.94
CA ASN A 152 12.05 12.27 12.35
C ASN A 152 12.24 11.93 13.85
N GLU A 153 11.34 12.38 14.73
CA GLU A 153 11.33 11.96 16.14
C GLU A 153 11.05 10.45 16.26
N ILE A 154 10.09 9.92 15.49
CA ILE A 154 9.75 8.48 15.42
C ILE A 154 10.93 7.65 14.90
N ARG A 155 11.55 8.04 13.78
CA ARG A 155 12.75 7.43 13.19
C ARG A 155 13.89 7.36 14.20
N THR A 156 14.12 8.44 14.95
CA THR A 156 15.13 8.48 16.01
C THR A 156 14.81 7.47 17.13
N ALA A 157 13.57 7.48 17.64
CA ALA A 157 13.15 6.55 18.69
C ALA A 157 13.23 5.07 18.27
N PHE A 158 12.97 4.76 16.99
CA PHE A 158 13.17 3.44 16.39
C PHE A 158 14.66 3.06 16.37
N LYS A 159 15.54 3.93 15.82
CA LYS A 159 16.99 3.68 15.75
C LYS A 159 17.63 3.49 17.14
N ASP A 160 17.20 4.26 18.13
CA ASP A 160 17.60 4.09 19.53
C ASP A 160 17.12 2.76 20.14
N THR A 161 16.05 2.16 19.58
CA THR A 161 15.56 0.85 20.03
C THR A 161 16.44 -0.27 19.46
N LEU A 162 16.93 -0.12 18.22
CA LEU A 162 17.85 -1.07 17.59
C LEU A 162 19.10 -1.32 18.47
N ASP A 163 19.70 -0.30 19.08
CA ASP A 163 20.88 -0.45 19.96
C ASP A 163 20.67 -1.40 21.16
N HIS A 164 19.42 -1.58 21.58
CA HIS A 164 19.06 -2.43 22.72
C HIS A 164 18.57 -3.83 22.30
N LEU A 165 18.44 -4.10 21.00
CA LEU A 165 18.03 -5.42 20.48
C LEU A 165 19.17 -6.44 20.62
N LYS A 166 19.15 -7.20 21.73
CA LYS A 166 20.13 -8.26 22.04
C LYS A 166 20.11 -9.43 21.06
N TRP A 167 19.04 -9.60 20.31
CA TRP A 167 18.82 -10.74 19.40
C TRP A 167 19.42 -10.55 18.01
N MET A 168 19.62 -9.30 17.61
CA MET A 168 20.24 -8.91 16.36
C MET A 168 21.75 -8.74 16.59
N ASP A 169 22.58 -9.10 15.63
CA ASP A 169 24.02 -8.85 15.71
C ASP A 169 24.38 -7.37 15.44
N LYS A 170 25.63 -6.96 15.70
CA LYS A 170 26.05 -5.55 15.55
C LYS A 170 26.03 -5.07 14.09
N GLN A 171 26.35 -5.94 13.12
CA GLN A 171 26.37 -5.58 11.71
C GLN A 171 24.94 -5.39 11.19
N THR A 172 24.04 -6.33 11.49
CA THR A 172 22.63 -6.24 11.10
C THR A 172 21.95 -5.02 11.77
N ARG A 173 22.25 -4.71 13.04
CA ARG A 173 21.78 -3.48 13.70
C ARG A 173 22.23 -2.21 12.98
N GLN A 174 23.49 -2.14 12.53
CA GLN A 174 23.98 -0.96 11.81
C GLN A 174 23.29 -0.85 10.45
N ALA A 175 23.21 -1.94 9.68
CA ALA A 175 22.53 -1.93 8.40
C ALA A 175 21.03 -1.55 8.53
N ALA A 176 20.37 -1.94 9.63
CA ALA A 176 18.99 -1.56 9.91
C ALA A 176 18.85 -0.06 10.22
N LYS A 177 19.82 0.55 10.91
CA LYS A 177 19.90 2.01 11.07
C LYS A 177 20.11 2.71 9.73
N ASP A 178 21.04 2.22 8.92
CA ASP A 178 21.35 2.78 7.60
C ASP A 178 20.14 2.69 6.66
N LYS A 179 19.32 1.62 6.77
CA LYS A 179 18.03 1.51 6.08
C LYS A 179 17.00 2.52 6.58
N ALA A 180 16.86 2.68 7.91
CA ALA A 180 15.92 3.63 8.50
C ALA A 180 16.24 5.10 8.16
N ASP A 181 17.53 5.42 8.00
CA ASP A 181 17.99 6.73 7.54
C ASP A 181 17.78 6.97 6.04
N ALA A 182 17.70 5.90 5.24
CA ALA A 182 17.45 5.97 3.80
C ALA A 182 15.94 5.95 3.43
N ILE A 183 15.06 5.79 4.42
CA ILE A 183 13.60 5.87 4.22
C ILE A 183 13.26 7.29 3.76
N TYR A 184 12.59 7.40 2.62
CA TYR A 184 12.14 8.66 2.03
C TYR A 184 10.70 8.98 2.45
N ASP A 185 10.50 10.21 2.93
CA ASP A 185 9.25 10.66 3.53
C ASP A 185 8.43 11.47 2.52
N MET A 186 7.21 11.02 2.23
CA MET A 186 6.26 11.70 1.33
C MET A 186 5.04 12.14 2.14
N ILE A 187 4.86 13.45 2.33
CA ILE A 187 3.89 14.00 3.30
C ILE A 187 2.95 15.01 2.63
N GLY A 188 1.65 14.81 2.83
CA GLY A 188 0.56 15.61 2.28
C GLY A 188 0.26 15.28 0.83
N PHE A 189 1.15 15.67 -0.07
CA PHE A 189 0.97 15.54 -1.52
C PHE A 189 2.31 15.63 -2.27
N PRO A 190 2.40 15.09 -3.50
CA PRO A 190 3.53 15.34 -4.39
C PRO A 190 3.47 16.76 -4.97
N ASP A 191 4.59 17.47 -4.98
CA ASP A 191 4.61 18.90 -5.30
C ASP A 191 4.13 19.23 -6.73
N PHE A 192 4.26 18.29 -7.69
CA PHE A 192 3.83 18.47 -9.10
C PHE A 192 2.35 18.83 -9.26
N ILE A 193 1.46 18.42 -8.34
CA ILE A 193 0.02 18.74 -8.45
C ILE A 193 -0.28 20.23 -8.23
N LEU A 194 0.70 20.99 -7.73
CA LEU A 194 0.59 22.45 -7.57
C LEU A 194 1.17 23.23 -8.76
N ASP A 195 1.88 22.57 -9.69
CA ASP A 195 2.22 23.14 -10.98
C ASP A 195 1.13 22.73 -12.00
N PRO A 196 0.32 23.67 -12.52
CA PRO A 196 -0.73 23.34 -13.48
C PRO A 196 -0.20 22.63 -14.72
N LYS A 197 1.03 22.95 -15.15
CA LYS A 197 1.61 22.35 -16.36
C LYS A 197 2.00 20.90 -16.12
N GLU A 198 2.66 20.59 -15.00
CA GLU A 198 3.03 19.20 -14.70
C GLU A 198 1.79 18.34 -14.43
N LEU A 199 0.73 18.92 -13.85
CA LEU A 199 -0.55 18.26 -13.66
C LEU A 199 -1.31 18.02 -14.98
N ASP A 200 -1.34 18.99 -15.89
CA ASP A 200 -1.93 18.85 -17.23
C ASP A 200 -1.14 17.81 -18.06
N ASP A 201 0.20 17.86 -18.02
CA ASP A 201 1.09 16.89 -18.69
C ASP A 201 0.85 15.43 -18.18
N VAL A 202 0.41 15.25 -16.93
CA VAL A 202 0.05 13.93 -16.38
C VAL A 202 -1.26 13.37 -16.95
N TYR A 203 -2.21 14.22 -17.32
CA TYR A 203 -3.52 13.82 -17.86
C TYR A 203 -3.64 13.98 -19.39
N ASP A 204 -2.52 14.24 -20.08
CA ASP A 204 -2.50 14.35 -21.55
C ASP A 204 -3.05 13.06 -22.20
N GLY A 205 -3.92 13.25 -23.21
CA GLY A 205 -4.63 12.17 -23.88
C GLY A 205 -5.75 11.48 -23.08
N TYR A 206 -6.20 12.03 -21.94
CA TYR A 206 -7.42 11.58 -21.26
C TYR A 206 -8.65 12.45 -21.59
N ASP A 207 -9.42 12.03 -22.58
CA ASP A 207 -10.65 12.72 -22.99
C ASP A 207 -11.87 12.39 -22.11
N VAL A 208 -12.56 13.43 -21.63
CA VAL A 208 -13.80 13.34 -20.83
C VAL A 208 -14.93 14.10 -21.52
N SER A 209 -16.11 13.48 -21.61
CA SER A 209 -17.34 14.06 -22.17
C SER A 209 -18.44 14.12 -21.12
N GLU A 210 -19.11 15.27 -20.97
CA GLU A 210 -20.16 15.48 -19.96
C GLU A 210 -21.32 14.47 -20.08
N ASP A 211 -21.75 14.14 -21.31
CA ASP A 211 -22.91 13.28 -21.57
C ASP A 211 -22.60 11.77 -21.59
N ASN A 212 -21.32 11.36 -21.66
CA ASN A 212 -20.93 10.00 -22.03
C ASN A 212 -20.16 9.24 -20.92
N PHE A 213 -20.75 9.14 -19.73
CA PHE A 213 -20.09 8.53 -18.56
C PHE A 213 -19.47 7.14 -18.79
N PHE A 214 -20.17 6.24 -19.51
CA PHE A 214 -19.62 4.91 -19.84
C PHE A 214 -18.39 5.00 -20.75
N GLN A 215 -18.38 5.93 -21.71
CA GLN A 215 -17.23 6.17 -22.58
C GLN A 215 -16.06 6.76 -21.79
N ASN A 216 -16.31 7.67 -20.84
CA ASN A 216 -15.26 8.22 -19.97
C ASN A 216 -14.57 7.11 -19.17
N ALA A 217 -15.33 6.14 -18.64
CA ALA A 217 -14.77 4.98 -17.95
C ALA A 217 -13.90 4.12 -18.88
N LEU A 218 -14.30 3.90 -20.13
CA LEU A 218 -13.48 3.20 -21.12
C LEU A 218 -12.22 3.99 -21.52
N ASN A 219 -12.35 5.30 -21.70
CA ASN A 219 -11.23 6.20 -21.97
C ASN A 219 -10.20 6.14 -20.84
N PHE A 220 -10.66 6.14 -19.58
CA PHE A 220 -9.79 6.02 -18.41
C PHE A 220 -9.03 4.70 -18.38
N TYR A 221 -9.69 3.56 -18.64
CA TYR A 221 -8.98 2.27 -18.67
C TYR A 221 -7.91 2.20 -19.77
N ASN A 222 -8.17 2.78 -20.94
CA ASN A 222 -7.19 2.89 -22.03
C ASN A 222 -6.03 3.83 -21.66
N PHE A 223 -6.32 5.00 -21.10
CA PHE A 223 -5.34 5.96 -20.59
C PHE A 223 -4.45 5.33 -19.50
N SER A 224 -5.05 4.71 -18.48
CA SER A 224 -4.34 4.04 -17.39
C SER A 224 -3.41 2.92 -17.89
N ALA A 225 -3.86 2.11 -18.87
CA ALA A 225 -3.02 1.09 -19.50
C ALA A 225 -1.81 1.70 -20.22
N ARG A 226 -2.00 2.80 -20.97
CA ARG A 226 -0.91 3.52 -21.66
C ARG A 226 0.10 4.12 -20.67
N VAL A 227 -0.38 4.78 -19.61
CA VAL A 227 0.47 5.36 -18.57
C VAL A 227 1.32 4.28 -17.88
N MET A 228 0.74 3.10 -17.58
CA MET A 228 1.51 1.97 -17.04
C MET A 228 2.53 1.41 -18.04
N ALA A 229 2.17 1.24 -19.32
CA ALA A 229 3.08 0.76 -20.35
C ALA A 229 4.29 1.71 -20.52
N ASP A 230 4.04 3.02 -20.60
CA ASP A 230 5.05 4.08 -20.73
C ASP A 230 6.11 4.08 -19.60
N GLN A 231 5.82 3.51 -18.43
CA GLN A 231 6.82 3.36 -17.35
C GLN A 231 7.87 2.28 -17.64
N LEU A 232 7.63 1.29 -18.52
CA LEU A 232 8.47 0.09 -18.65
C LEU A 232 9.94 0.38 -19.00
N ARG A 233 10.21 1.50 -19.70
CA ARG A 233 11.56 1.93 -20.11
C ARG A 233 12.08 3.13 -19.32
N LYS A 234 11.34 3.61 -18.33
CA LYS A 234 11.69 4.77 -17.51
C LYS A 234 12.33 4.32 -16.18
N PRO A 235 13.29 5.08 -15.62
CA PRO A 235 13.78 4.81 -14.27
C PRO A 235 12.64 5.02 -13.25
N PRO A 236 12.54 4.20 -12.20
CA PRO A 236 11.54 4.41 -11.15
C PRO A 236 11.67 5.77 -10.49
N ASN A 237 10.59 6.56 -10.49
CA ASN A 237 10.56 7.84 -9.79
C ASN A 237 10.10 7.64 -8.34
N ARG A 238 10.84 8.16 -7.34
CA ARG A 238 10.42 8.11 -5.93
C ARG A 238 9.18 8.97 -5.68
N ASP A 239 9.00 10.04 -6.44
CA ASP A 239 7.92 11.04 -6.28
C ASP A 239 6.58 10.61 -6.91
N GLN A 240 6.52 9.40 -7.49
CA GLN A 240 5.27 8.79 -7.95
C GLN A 240 4.54 8.10 -6.78
N TRP A 241 3.33 8.57 -6.47
CA TRP A 241 2.50 8.07 -5.39
C TRP A 241 1.53 6.99 -5.89
N SER A 242 1.18 6.03 -5.02
CA SER A 242 0.18 4.97 -5.25
C SER A 242 -1.16 5.27 -4.56
N MET A 243 -1.26 6.39 -3.84
CA MET A 243 -2.48 6.91 -3.25
C MET A 243 -2.61 8.40 -3.58
N THR A 244 -3.84 8.87 -3.68
CA THR A 244 -4.16 10.26 -4.02
C THR A 244 -4.13 11.12 -2.74
N PRO A 245 -3.84 12.43 -2.82
CA PRO A 245 -3.83 13.32 -1.64
C PRO A 245 -5.07 13.27 -0.73
N PRO A 246 -6.33 13.14 -1.21
CA PRO A 246 -7.50 13.03 -0.34
C PRO A 246 -7.68 11.65 0.33
N THR A 247 -6.88 10.64 -0.02
CA THR A 247 -6.97 9.29 0.57
C THR A 247 -6.74 9.32 2.08
N VAL A 248 -7.65 8.73 2.86
CA VAL A 248 -7.51 8.59 4.32
C VAL A 248 -6.81 7.25 4.65
N ASN A 249 -5.52 7.18 4.37
CA ASN A 249 -4.68 6.01 4.66
C ASN A 249 -3.19 6.40 4.72
N ALA A 250 -2.29 5.44 4.94
CA ALA A 250 -0.85 5.59 4.73
C ALA A 250 -0.29 4.31 4.05
N TYR A 251 0.99 4.33 3.62
CA TYR A 251 1.66 3.10 3.16
C TYR A 251 3.21 3.20 3.14
N TYR A 252 3.86 2.05 3.29
CA TYR A 252 5.26 1.80 2.95
C TYR A 252 5.38 1.14 1.57
N MET A 253 6.38 1.56 0.79
CA MET A 253 6.74 0.96 -0.50
C MET A 253 8.15 0.37 -0.46
N PRO A 254 8.31 -0.97 -0.35
CA PRO A 254 9.62 -1.60 -0.18
C PRO A 254 10.62 -1.27 -1.29
N THR A 255 10.17 -1.27 -2.55
CA THR A 255 11.01 -1.02 -3.74
C THR A 255 11.48 0.43 -3.88
N LYS A 256 10.84 1.37 -3.19
CA LYS A 256 11.26 2.78 -3.13
C LYS A 256 11.94 3.13 -1.80
N ASN A 257 11.95 2.19 -0.84
CA ASN A 257 12.22 2.40 0.58
C ASN A 257 11.64 3.76 1.05
N GLY A 258 10.31 3.91 0.96
CA GLY A 258 9.64 5.18 1.24
C GLY A 258 8.30 5.00 1.91
N ILE A 259 7.92 5.95 2.77
CA ILE A 259 6.68 5.98 3.54
C ILE A 259 5.87 7.20 3.13
N VAL A 260 4.55 7.03 3.03
CA VAL A 260 3.66 8.01 2.41
C VAL A 260 2.43 8.28 3.27
N PHE A 261 2.20 9.56 3.55
CA PHE A 261 1.09 10.06 4.37
C PHE A 261 0.32 11.13 3.59
N PRO A 262 -0.70 10.75 2.78
CA PRO A 262 -1.60 11.68 2.12
C PRO A 262 -2.25 12.70 3.06
N ALA A 263 -2.56 13.87 2.52
CA ALA A 263 -3.23 14.95 3.25
C ALA A 263 -4.54 14.48 3.92
N GLY A 264 -5.24 13.51 3.32
CA GLY A 264 -6.44 12.88 3.86
C GLY A 264 -6.27 12.16 5.21
N ILE A 265 -5.09 11.66 5.59
CA ILE A 265 -4.87 11.09 6.94
C ILE A 265 -4.39 12.14 7.96
N LEU A 266 -3.89 13.28 7.50
CA LEU A 266 -3.35 14.36 8.34
C LEU A 266 -4.45 15.28 8.90
N GLN A 267 -5.50 14.66 9.46
CA GLN A 267 -6.66 15.31 10.07
C GLN A 267 -7.14 14.54 11.32
N ALA A 268 -8.11 15.11 12.04
CA ALA A 268 -8.67 14.47 13.23
C ALA A 268 -9.36 13.14 12.89
N PRO A 269 -9.23 12.08 13.72
CA PRO A 269 -8.61 12.07 15.04
C PRO A 269 -7.08 11.89 15.05
N PHE A 270 -6.46 11.54 13.92
CA PHE A 270 -5.03 11.22 13.85
C PHE A 270 -4.12 12.42 14.16
N TYR A 271 -4.45 13.58 13.61
CA TYR A 271 -3.67 14.81 13.74
C TYR A 271 -4.57 16.05 13.85
N ALA A 272 -4.21 16.96 14.74
CA ALA A 272 -4.59 18.37 14.62
C ALA A 272 -3.49 19.25 15.21
N GLN A 273 -3.33 20.48 14.70
CA GLN A 273 -2.28 21.40 15.17
C GLN A 273 -2.45 21.80 16.66
N ASP A 274 -3.69 21.89 17.14
CA ASP A 274 -4.07 22.28 18.51
C ASP A 274 -4.18 21.09 19.48
N HIS A 275 -4.06 19.85 18.98
CA HIS A 275 -4.08 18.67 19.82
C HIS A 275 -2.86 18.62 20.76
N PRO A 276 -3.03 18.21 22.04
CA PRO A 276 -1.91 17.86 22.89
C PRO A 276 -1.01 16.83 22.21
N LYS A 277 0.32 16.99 22.31
CA LYS A 277 1.29 16.09 21.66
C LYS A 277 1.04 14.61 21.91
N ALA A 278 0.52 14.23 23.08
CA ALA A 278 0.14 12.85 23.39
C ALA A 278 -0.96 12.28 22.47
N LEU A 279 -1.92 13.11 22.01
CA LEU A 279 -2.92 12.69 21.03
C LEU A 279 -2.33 12.57 19.63
N ASN A 280 -1.52 13.54 19.19
CA ASN A 280 -0.87 13.45 17.87
C ASN A 280 0.11 12.26 17.80
N PHE A 281 0.91 12.02 18.85
CA PHE A 281 1.75 10.82 18.89
C PHE A 281 0.96 9.52 19.08
N GLY A 282 -0.18 9.53 19.79
CA GLY A 282 -1.08 8.38 19.90
C GLY A 282 -1.93 8.10 18.65
N GLY A 283 -2.10 9.09 17.78
CA GLY A 283 -2.78 9.00 16.48
C GLY A 283 -1.75 8.88 15.35
N ILE A 284 -1.48 9.97 14.63
CA ILE A 284 -0.59 9.97 13.46
C ILE A 284 0.83 9.48 13.79
N GLY A 285 1.33 9.67 15.01
CA GLY A 285 2.64 9.14 15.42
C GLY A 285 2.70 7.61 15.46
N VAL A 286 1.59 6.92 15.81
CA VAL A 286 1.50 5.46 15.74
C VAL A 286 1.52 5.02 14.27
N VAL A 287 0.74 5.68 13.40
CA VAL A 287 0.74 5.42 11.95
C VAL A 287 2.13 5.62 11.35
N MET A 288 2.80 6.73 11.67
CA MET A 288 4.19 7.01 11.26
C MET A 288 5.16 5.91 11.71
N GLY A 289 4.98 5.39 12.93
CA GLY A 289 5.78 4.28 13.42
C GLY A 289 5.43 2.93 12.77
N HIS A 290 4.17 2.72 12.40
CA HIS A 290 3.67 1.53 11.72
C HIS A 290 4.29 1.44 10.31
N GLU A 291 4.19 2.49 9.50
CA GLU A 291 4.80 2.55 8.17
C GLU A 291 6.34 2.42 8.22
N LEU A 292 6.99 3.03 9.21
CA LEU A 292 8.43 2.87 9.39
C LEU A 292 8.80 1.42 9.78
N THR A 293 7.93 0.74 10.53
CA THR A 293 8.16 -0.65 10.95
C THR A 293 7.94 -1.64 9.80
N HIS A 294 7.06 -1.36 8.84
CA HIS A 294 6.94 -2.16 7.61
C HIS A 294 8.27 -2.30 6.85
N ALA A 295 9.20 -1.34 6.96
CA ALA A 295 10.55 -1.48 6.40
C ALA A 295 11.38 -2.63 7.02
N PHE A 296 10.90 -3.25 8.10
CA PHE A 296 11.57 -4.28 8.89
C PHE A 296 10.65 -5.45 9.32
N ASP A 297 9.44 -5.55 8.75
CA ASP A 297 8.54 -6.68 8.97
C ASP A 297 9.00 -7.96 8.24
N ASP A 298 8.16 -9.00 8.18
CA ASP A 298 8.54 -10.28 7.58
C ASP A 298 8.83 -10.22 6.07
N GLN A 299 8.33 -9.20 5.35
CA GLN A 299 8.55 -8.96 3.92
C GLN A 299 9.52 -7.79 3.68
N GLY A 300 9.29 -6.64 4.30
CA GLY A 300 10.07 -5.43 4.10
C GLY A 300 11.53 -5.58 4.54
N ARG A 301 11.83 -6.44 5.52
CA ARG A 301 13.22 -6.79 5.88
C ARG A 301 14.01 -7.43 4.73
N GLU A 302 13.35 -7.98 3.69
CA GLU A 302 14.05 -8.64 2.58
C GLU A 302 14.58 -7.65 1.53
N TYR A 303 14.10 -6.41 1.60
CA TYR A 303 14.55 -5.29 0.77
C TYR A 303 15.60 -4.48 1.53
N ASP A 304 16.69 -4.13 0.85
CA ASP A 304 17.74 -3.30 1.42
C ASP A 304 17.36 -1.81 1.51
N LYS A 305 18.31 -0.96 1.90
CA LYS A 305 18.12 0.49 2.01
C LYS A 305 17.82 1.20 0.68
N ASP A 306 18.17 0.56 -0.43
CA ASP A 306 18.06 1.07 -1.80
C ASP A 306 16.85 0.45 -2.53
N GLY A 307 16.01 -0.33 -1.82
CA GLY A 307 14.80 -0.97 -2.35
C GLY A 307 15.03 -2.28 -3.11
N ASN A 308 16.21 -2.88 -3.02
CA ASN A 308 16.54 -4.13 -3.72
C ASN A 308 16.26 -5.36 -2.86
N LEU A 309 15.50 -6.32 -3.41
CA LEU A 309 15.29 -7.63 -2.79
C LEU A 309 16.60 -8.44 -2.81
N ARG A 310 17.32 -8.50 -1.68
CA ARG A 310 18.54 -9.30 -1.51
C ARG A 310 18.83 -9.60 -0.03
N PRO A 311 19.54 -10.68 0.31
CA PRO A 311 19.99 -10.89 1.68
C PRO A 311 20.96 -9.78 2.13
N TRP A 312 20.60 -9.06 3.20
CA TRP A 312 21.46 -8.05 3.85
C TRP A 312 21.59 -8.23 5.38
N TRP A 313 20.93 -9.24 5.95
CA TRP A 313 21.04 -9.65 7.35
C TRP A 313 21.97 -10.87 7.48
N GLN A 314 22.63 -11.02 8.63
CA GLN A 314 23.27 -12.29 8.98
C GLN A 314 22.20 -13.35 9.24
N ASN A 315 22.44 -14.60 8.80
CA ASN A 315 21.49 -15.71 8.97
C ASN A 315 21.06 -15.92 10.43
N SER A 316 21.96 -15.68 11.40
CA SER A 316 21.65 -15.73 12.83
C SER A 316 20.58 -14.71 13.24
N SER A 317 20.64 -13.49 12.70
CA SER A 317 19.63 -12.45 12.93
C SER A 317 18.31 -12.76 12.21
N VAL A 318 18.35 -13.40 11.04
CA VAL A 318 17.14 -13.86 10.33
C VAL A 318 16.39 -14.95 11.13
N GLU A 319 17.09 -15.97 11.61
CA GLU A 319 16.45 -17.03 12.42
C GLU A 319 16.01 -16.50 13.80
N ALA A 320 16.77 -15.57 14.41
CA ALA A 320 16.37 -14.91 15.65
C ALA A 320 15.14 -14.00 15.51
N PHE A 321 14.89 -13.47 14.31
CA PHE A 321 13.66 -12.75 13.95
C PHE A 321 12.49 -13.69 13.75
N LYS A 322 12.62 -14.74 12.93
CA LYS A 322 11.56 -15.74 12.70
C LYS A 322 11.02 -16.33 14.00
N ASN A 323 11.92 -16.69 14.92
CA ASN A 323 11.56 -17.22 16.24
C ASN A 323 10.79 -16.19 17.12
N ARG A 324 10.96 -14.89 16.88
CA ARG A 324 10.19 -13.83 17.57
C ARG A 324 8.84 -13.58 16.93
N THR A 325 8.79 -13.58 15.61
CA THR A 325 7.54 -13.38 14.88
C THR A 325 6.56 -14.54 15.12
N GLU A 326 7.04 -15.75 15.39
CA GLU A 326 6.18 -16.88 15.77
C GLU A 326 5.35 -16.59 17.03
N CYS A 327 5.89 -15.85 18.00
CA CYS A 327 5.13 -15.41 19.19
C CYS A 327 3.91 -14.55 18.81
N MET A 328 4.03 -13.69 17.79
CA MET A 328 2.87 -12.95 17.26
C MET A 328 1.92 -13.86 16.48
N VAL A 329 2.43 -14.82 15.70
CA VAL A 329 1.58 -15.81 14.99
C VAL A 329 0.73 -16.59 16.00
N GLU A 330 1.35 -17.14 17.05
CA GLU A 330 0.68 -17.84 18.14
C GLU A 330 -0.32 -16.95 18.87
N GLN A 331 0.07 -15.72 19.24
CA GLN A 331 -0.80 -14.76 19.92
C GLN A 331 -2.06 -14.45 19.10
N TYR A 332 -1.90 -14.11 17.82
CA TYR A 332 -3.03 -13.67 16.99
C TYR A 332 -3.89 -14.86 16.53
N ASN A 333 -3.33 -16.05 16.35
CA ASN A 333 -4.11 -17.29 16.18
C ASN A 333 -5.04 -17.58 17.39
N GLY A 334 -4.70 -17.09 18.59
CA GLY A 334 -5.53 -17.20 19.78
C GLY A 334 -6.79 -16.31 19.79
N PHE A 335 -6.89 -15.31 18.91
CA PHE A 335 -8.05 -14.44 18.82
C PHE A 335 -9.15 -15.04 17.94
N THR A 336 -10.41 -14.83 18.35
CA THR A 336 -11.59 -15.20 17.56
C THR A 336 -12.53 -14.01 17.37
N ILE A 337 -13.17 -13.96 16.20
CA ILE A 337 -14.24 -13.01 15.87
C ILE A 337 -15.42 -13.82 15.34
N ASN A 338 -16.58 -13.69 15.99
CA ASN A 338 -17.81 -14.44 15.65
C ASN A 338 -17.65 -15.97 15.59
N GLY A 339 -16.67 -16.53 16.31
CA GLY A 339 -16.36 -17.97 16.34
C GLY A 339 -15.26 -18.41 15.36
N GLU A 340 -14.86 -17.55 14.43
CA GLU A 340 -13.75 -17.81 13.51
C GLU A 340 -12.42 -17.31 14.08
N HIS A 341 -11.33 -18.07 13.88
CA HIS A 341 -9.99 -17.68 14.32
C HIS A 341 -9.34 -16.67 13.37
N ILE A 342 -8.61 -15.69 13.92
CA ILE A 342 -7.73 -14.83 13.12
C ILE A 342 -6.54 -15.66 12.64
N ASN A 343 -6.18 -15.54 11.36
CA ASN A 343 -4.97 -16.16 10.82
C ASN A 343 -3.74 -15.29 11.13
N GLY A 344 -3.08 -15.56 12.26
CA GLY A 344 -1.94 -14.80 12.76
C GLY A 344 -0.71 -14.81 11.84
N LYS A 345 -0.61 -15.78 10.92
CA LYS A 345 0.41 -15.79 9.86
C LYS A 345 0.06 -14.86 8.70
N GLN A 346 -1.22 -14.73 8.36
CA GLN A 346 -1.68 -13.83 7.31
C GLN A 346 -1.65 -12.36 7.74
N THR A 347 -1.87 -12.07 9.03
CA THR A 347 -1.83 -10.70 9.58
C THR A 347 -0.45 -10.30 10.11
N LEU A 348 0.59 -11.16 9.96
CA LEU A 348 1.86 -11.02 10.66
C LEU A 348 2.57 -9.67 10.43
N GLY A 349 2.68 -9.21 9.18
CA GLY A 349 3.34 -7.94 8.85
C GLY A 349 2.67 -6.75 9.54
N GLU A 350 1.34 -6.65 9.43
CA GLU A 350 0.51 -5.64 10.12
C GLU A 350 0.68 -5.72 11.65
N ASN A 351 0.67 -6.93 12.22
CA ASN A 351 0.84 -7.12 13.67
C ASN A 351 2.23 -6.64 14.13
N ILE A 352 3.28 -6.89 13.34
CA ILE A 352 4.64 -6.38 13.60
C ILE A 352 4.64 -4.85 13.52
N ALA A 353 4.03 -4.29 12.48
CA ALA A 353 3.95 -2.85 12.24
C ALA A 353 3.23 -2.10 13.36
N ASP A 354 2.05 -2.58 13.80
CA ASP A 354 1.29 -2.02 14.93
C ASP A 354 2.10 -2.01 16.23
N ASN A 355 2.70 -3.15 16.58
CA ASN A 355 3.45 -3.29 17.83
C ASN A 355 4.74 -2.46 17.82
N GLY A 356 5.45 -2.39 16.69
CA GLY A 356 6.63 -1.54 16.52
C GLY A 356 6.29 -0.05 16.51
N GLY A 357 5.24 0.33 15.79
CA GLY A 357 4.78 1.71 15.65
C GLY A 357 4.29 2.31 16.95
N LEU A 358 3.42 1.61 17.68
CA LEU A 358 2.96 2.02 19.01
C LEU A 358 4.14 2.16 20.00
N LYS A 359 5.11 1.24 19.95
CA LYS A 359 6.31 1.26 20.79
C LYS A 359 7.21 2.47 20.48
N ALA A 360 7.42 2.80 19.21
CA ALA A 360 8.19 3.97 18.80
C ALA A 360 7.50 5.28 19.19
N ALA A 361 6.21 5.42 18.88
CA ALA A 361 5.40 6.59 19.20
C ALA A 361 5.29 6.85 20.70
N TYR A 362 5.07 5.80 21.50
CA TYR A 362 5.02 5.93 22.96
C TYR A 362 6.38 6.34 23.55
N LYS A 363 7.50 5.87 22.99
CA LYS A 363 8.85 6.28 23.39
C LYS A 363 9.07 7.78 23.16
N VAL A 364 8.70 8.30 21.98
CA VAL A 364 8.74 9.75 21.70
C VAL A 364 7.86 10.52 22.66
N SER A 365 6.58 10.13 22.81
CA SER A 365 5.63 10.84 23.67
C SER A 365 6.10 10.92 25.14
N ARG A 366 6.88 9.94 25.63
CA ARG A 366 7.48 9.98 26.97
C ARG A 366 8.68 10.91 27.11
N LEU A 367 9.46 11.09 26.04
CA LEU A 367 10.61 12.00 26.02
C LEU A 367 10.16 13.47 25.89
N VAL A 368 9.17 13.71 25.04
CA VAL A 368 8.64 15.06 24.76
C VAL A 368 7.64 15.54 25.82
N GLY A 369 7.04 14.61 26.58
CA GLY A 369 6.03 14.88 27.61
C GLY A 369 6.51 15.59 28.89
N GLY A 370 7.53 16.45 28.84
CA GLY A 370 8.03 17.19 30.02
C GLY A 370 7.01 18.12 30.68
N GLY A 371 5.96 18.54 29.96
CA GLY A 371 4.82 19.29 30.49
C GLY A 371 3.50 18.68 30.02
N HIS A 372 2.60 18.34 30.96
CA HIS A 372 1.33 17.68 30.67
C HIS A 372 0.15 18.64 30.86
N ILE A 373 -0.71 18.80 29.84
CA ILE A 373 -2.08 19.28 30.02
C ILE A 373 -2.98 18.06 30.20
N VAL A 374 -3.56 17.90 31.38
CA VAL A 374 -4.63 16.91 31.62
C VAL A 374 -5.91 17.48 31.01
N LYS A 375 -6.49 16.81 30.00
CA LYS A 375 -7.83 17.20 29.50
C LYS A 375 -8.84 17.05 30.64
N PRO A 376 -9.73 18.04 30.89
CA PRO A 376 -10.78 17.91 31.89
C PRO A 376 -11.60 16.62 31.66
N GLY A 377 -11.81 15.85 32.72
CA GLY A 377 -12.58 14.60 32.67
C GLY A 377 -11.77 13.30 32.42
N PHE A 378 -10.46 13.37 32.16
CA PHE A 378 -9.62 12.17 31.96
C PHE A 378 -8.50 12.03 33.01
N GLN A 379 -8.28 10.81 33.49
CA GLN A 379 -7.12 10.47 34.31
C GLN A 379 -5.87 10.18 33.45
N ARG A 380 -4.70 10.38 34.05
CA ARG A 380 -3.38 10.19 33.42
C ARG A 380 -3.16 8.79 32.82
N SER A 381 -3.80 7.77 33.39
CA SER A 381 -3.76 6.38 32.91
C SER A 381 -4.58 6.14 31.65
N GLU A 382 -5.64 6.92 31.41
CA GLU A 382 -6.62 6.67 30.34
C GLU A 382 -6.11 7.15 28.97
N LEU A 383 -5.39 8.27 28.94
CA LEU A 383 -4.71 8.79 27.75
C LEU A 383 -3.46 7.97 27.32
N VAL A 384 -3.09 6.94 28.09
CA VAL A 384 -1.88 6.12 27.89
C VAL A 384 -2.21 4.60 27.92
N ALA A 385 -3.50 4.24 27.98
CA ALA A 385 -3.95 2.93 28.43
C ALA A 385 -3.52 1.73 27.56
N VAL A 386 -3.30 1.92 26.25
CA VAL A 386 -3.04 0.80 25.32
C VAL A 386 -1.69 0.11 25.57
N ALA A 387 -0.69 0.83 26.09
CA ALA A 387 0.66 0.31 26.28
C ALA A 387 0.87 -0.56 27.56
N ARG A 388 -0.19 -0.89 28.30
CA ARG A 388 -0.12 -1.69 29.54
C ARG A 388 -1.26 -2.72 29.71
N GLN A 389 -1.49 -3.58 28.72
CA GLN A 389 -2.20 -4.83 29.01
C GLN A 389 -1.26 -5.82 29.75
N PRO A 390 -1.71 -6.47 30.84
CA PRO A 390 -0.94 -7.55 31.49
C PRO A 390 -0.86 -8.75 30.53
N GLY A 391 0.30 -8.92 29.89
CA GLY A 391 0.52 -9.96 28.86
C GLY A 391 1.36 -9.45 27.69
N LEU A 392 1.25 -8.17 27.34
CA LEU A 392 2.07 -7.54 26.28
C LEU A 392 3.49 -7.26 26.78
N ASN A 393 4.36 -8.26 26.68
CA ASN A 393 5.77 -8.13 27.06
C ASN A 393 6.60 -7.52 25.92
N PHE A 394 6.37 -6.22 25.62
CA PHE A 394 7.06 -5.42 24.59
C PHE A 394 8.60 -5.38 24.69
N GLY A 395 9.21 -6.02 25.71
CA GLY A 395 10.64 -6.13 25.91
C GLY A 395 11.36 -7.25 25.15
N GLN A 396 10.66 -8.08 24.36
CA GLN A 396 11.27 -9.21 23.63
C GLN A 396 11.44 -9.01 22.11
N LEU A 397 10.77 -8.01 21.53
CA LEU A 397 10.87 -7.60 20.12
C LEU A 397 11.82 -6.41 19.95
#